data_AF-A0A7H4PQH9-F1
#
_entry.id   AF-A0A7H4PQH9-F1
#
_cell.length_a   1.000
_cell.length_b   1.000
_cell.length_c   1.000
_cell.angle_alpha   90.00
_cell.angle_beta   90.00
_cell.angle_gamma   90.00
#
_symmetry.space_group_name_H-M   'P 1'
#
loop_
_entity.id
_entity.type
_entity.pdbx_description
1 polymer ?
#
loop_
_entity_poly.entity_id
_entity_poly.type
_entity_poly.pdbx_seq_one_letter_code
_entity_poly.pdbx_strand_id
1 'polypeptide(L)'
;MDSFGTEFRFRCAESGQLQGGLVPVDFATVAAGYGCKTWRVTTLEELRHALDAARRETVSTLIDIKVLPKTMVHKYGSWWNVGVAQSALSERIRKVAQMINEKRAQARDY
;
A
#
# COMPACT_ATOMS: atom_id res chain seq x y z
N MET A 1 -20.23 6.82 8.78
CA MET A 1 -19.95 5.37 8.92
C MET A 1 -19.13 5.26 10.18
N ASP A 2 -19.74 4.78 11.25
CA ASP A 2 -19.09 4.71 12.54
C ASP A 2 -18.04 3.60 12.47
N SER A 3 -16.77 3.98 12.59
CA SER A 3 -15.66 3.03 12.72
C SER A 3 -15.63 2.54 14.16
N PHE A 4 -15.50 1.23 14.36
CA PHE A 4 -15.31 0.61 15.68
C PHE A 4 -13.88 0.81 16.21
N GLY A 5 -13.39 2.06 16.21
CA GLY A 5 -12.04 2.39 16.69
C GLY A 5 -10.90 1.84 15.83
N THR A 6 -11.15 1.57 14.54
CA THR A 6 -10.12 1.07 13.61
C THR A 6 -9.30 2.18 12.97
N GLU A 7 -9.64 3.44 13.22
CA GLU A 7 -8.86 4.61 12.79
C GLU A 7 -7.90 5.04 13.91
N PHE A 8 -6.63 5.23 13.58
CA PHE A 8 -5.65 5.79 14.51
C PHE A 8 -5.95 7.28 14.71
N ARG A 9 -6.64 7.60 15.81
CA ARG A 9 -7.04 8.96 16.19
C ARG A 9 -6.42 9.37 17.51
N PHE A 10 -6.13 10.66 17.64
CA PHE A 10 -5.75 11.24 18.92
C PHE A 10 -6.90 11.11 19.93
N ARG A 11 -6.52 11.07 21.22
CA ARG A 11 -7.48 11.09 22.32
C ARG A 11 -8.08 12.50 22.47
N CYS A 12 -9.39 12.59 22.57
CA CYS A 12 -10.12 13.79 22.97
C CYS A 12 -9.87 14.03 24.46
N ALA A 13 -9.47 15.25 24.84
CA ALA A 13 -9.07 15.56 26.21
C ALA A 13 -10.26 15.48 27.19
N GLU A 14 -11.45 15.83 26.71
CA GLU A 14 -12.68 15.93 27.49
C GLU A 14 -13.30 14.55 27.76
N SER A 15 -13.41 13.72 26.72
CA SER A 15 -14.06 12.39 26.82
C SER A 15 -13.09 11.26 27.10
N GLY A 16 -11.79 11.49 26.90
CA GLY A 16 -10.78 10.44 26.92
C GLY A 16 -10.93 9.44 25.77
N GLN A 17 -11.82 9.63 24.80
CA GLN A 17 -12.05 8.69 23.70
C GLN A 17 -11.17 8.97 22.47
N LEU A 18 -10.99 8.00 21.59
CA LEU A 18 -10.21 8.12 20.33
C LEU A 18 -11.03 8.81 19.22
N GLN A 19 -11.53 10.01 19.50
CA GLN A 19 -12.40 10.78 18.62
C GLN A 19 -11.75 12.06 18.07
N GLY A 20 -10.47 12.30 18.38
CA GLY A 20 -9.71 13.43 17.87
C GLY A 20 -9.33 13.31 16.39
N GLY A 21 -8.41 14.19 15.95
CA GLY A 21 -7.83 14.13 14.60
C GLY A 21 -7.09 12.81 14.33
N LEU A 22 -6.85 12.49 13.06
CA LEU A 22 -6.03 11.33 12.68
C LEU A 22 -4.59 11.54 13.15
N VAL A 23 -3.97 10.47 13.65
CA VAL A 23 -2.56 10.47 14.00
C VAL A 23 -1.73 10.46 12.71
N PRO A 24 -0.92 11.50 12.42
CA PRO A 24 -0.05 11.50 11.26
C PRO A 24 1.15 10.58 11.54
N VAL A 25 1.19 9.43 10.89
CA VAL A 25 2.34 8.52 10.97
C VAL A 25 3.24 8.73 9.76
N ASP A 26 4.50 9.07 10.02
CA ASP A 26 5.55 9.16 9.00
C ASP A 26 6.36 7.86 8.99
N PHE A 27 5.94 6.92 8.13
CA PHE A 27 6.56 5.60 8.07
C PHE A 27 7.98 5.66 7.50
N ALA A 28 8.28 6.63 6.62
CA ALA A 28 9.63 6.87 6.11
C ALA A 28 10.60 7.27 7.23
N THR A 29 10.17 8.13 8.15
CA THR A 29 10.99 8.56 9.29
C THR A 29 11.19 7.42 10.27
N VAL A 30 10.14 6.65 10.58
CA VAL A 30 10.23 5.48 11.46
C VAL A 30 11.23 4.47 10.90
N ALA A 31 11.12 4.11 9.62
CA ALA A 31 12.03 3.16 9.00
C ALA A 31 13.47 3.69 8.88
N ALA A 32 13.66 4.99 8.66
CA ALA A 32 14.99 5.61 8.69
C ALA A 32 15.64 5.49 10.08
N GLY A 33 14.86 5.61 11.16
CA GLY A 33 15.34 5.39 12.53
C GLY A 33 15.84 3.96 12.77
N TYR A 34 15.33 2.98 12.02
CA TYR A 34 15.83 1.59 12.02
C TYR A 34 17.00 1.35 11.04
N GLY A 35 17.51 2.40 10.40
CA GLY A 35 18.64 2.33 9.46
C GLY A 35 18.26 2.03 8.01
N CYS A 36 16.97 2.05 7.66
CA CYS A 36 16.55 1.88 6.27
C CYS A 36 16.85 3.15 5.44
N LYS A 37 17.13 2.97 4.15
CA LYS A 37 16.99 4.06 3.18
C LYS A 37 15.51 4.29 2.92
N THR A 38 15.06 5.54 2.93
CA THR A 38 13.63 5.83 2.76
C THR A 38 13.34 6.93 1.75
N TRP A 39 12.17 6.78 1.11
CA TRP A 39 11.58 7.78 0.22
C TRP A 39 10.12 7.99 0.61
N ARG A 40 9.70 9.25 0.65
CA ARG A 40 8.29 9.62 0.72
C ARG A 40 7.88 10.10 -0.66
N VAL A 41 6.83 9.50 -1.23
CA VAL A 41 6.37 9.81 -2.59
C VAL A 41 4.88 10.13 -2.60
N THR A 42 4.50 11.11 -3.39
CA THR A 42 3.14 11.62 -3.58
C THR A 42 2.72 11.64 -5.05
N THR A 43 3.68 11.42 -5.96
CA THR A 43 3.44 11.38 -7.41
C THR A 43 3.99 10.10 -8.06
N LEU A 44 3.48 9.79 -9.25
CA LEU A 44 3.96 8.65 -10.05
C LEU A 44 5.41 8.83 -10.52
N GLU A 45 5.85 10.07 -10.76
CA GLU A 45 7.22 10.38 -11.16
C GLU A 45 8.19 10.12 -10.00
N GLU A 46 7.86 10.62 -8.81
CA GLU A 46 8.62 10.35 -7.59
C GLU A 46 8.69 8.85 -7.30
N LEU A 47 7.58 8.12 -7.49
CA LEU A 47 7.55 6.67 -7.32
C LEU A 47 8.49 5.95 -8.30
N ARG A 48 8.48 6.33 -9.58
CA ARG A 48 9.41 5.75 -10.58
C ARG A 48 10.86 5.99 -10.18
N HIS A 49 11.19 7.22 -9.80
CA HIS A 49 12.53 7.57 -9.35
C HIS A 49 12.94 6.80 -8.09
N ALA A 50 12.04 6.70 -7.09
CA ALA A 50 12.29 5.95 -5.87
C ALA A 50 12.51 4.45 -6.13
N LEU A 51 11.75 3.84 -7.05
CA LEU A 51 11.96 2.44 -7.44
C LEU A 51 13.32 2.23 -8.13
N ASP A 52 13.72 3.14 -9.02
CA ASP A 52 15.01 3.07 -9.71
C ASP A 52 16.19 3.30 -8.77
N ALA A 53 16.02 4.14 -7.75
CA ALA A 53 17.02 4.37 -6.71
C ALA A 53 17.10 3.16 -5.75
N ALA A 54 15.96 2.64 -5.30
CA ALA A 54 15.87 1.50 -4.39
C ALA A 54 16.61 0.25 -4.91
N ARG A 55 16.61 0.01 -6.24
CA ARG A 55 17.35 -1.11 -6.85
C ARG A 55 18.88 -1.02 -6.68
N ARG A 56 19.40 0.18 -6.39
CA ARG A 56 20.83 0.45 -6.23
C ARG A 56 21.26 0.53 -4.76
N GLU A 57 20.31 0.52 -3.83
CA GLU A 57 20.62 0.57 -2.40
C GLU A 57 21.13 -0.78 -1.92
N THR A 58 22.08 -0.72 -1.00
CA THR A 58 22.70 -1.91 -0.38
C THR A 58 22.09 -2.25 0.99
N VAL A 59 21.10 -1.46 1.42
CA VAL A 59 20.41 -1.61 2.71
C VAL A 59 18.91 -1.79 2.49
N SER A 60 18.23 -2.28 3.54
CA SER A 60 16.76 -2.32 3.57
C SER A 60 16.17 -0.96 3.20
N THR A 61 15.17 -0.98 2.34
CA THR A 61 14.58 0.21 1.76
C THR A 61 13.07 0.23 1.99
N LEU A 62 12.54 1.40 2.37
CA LEU A 62 11.10 1.63 2.46
C LEU A 62 10.69 2.83 1.59
N ILE A 63 9.66 2.63 0.76
CA ILE A 63 9.01 3.71 -0.01
C ILE A 63 7.64 3.94 0.61
N ASP A 64 7.45 5.09 1.25
CA ASP A 64 6.21 5.54 1.86
C ASP A 64 5.34 6.25 0.80
N ILE A 65 4.48 5.46 0.14
CA ILE A 65 3.61 5.92 -0.96
C ILE A 65 2.33 6.53 -0.37
N LYS A 66 2.17 7.85 -0.55
CA LYS A 66 0.97 8.55 -0.11
C LYS A 66 -0.12 8.44 -1.16
N VAL A 67 -1.26 7.91 -0.72
CA VAL A 67 -2.47 7.76 -1.54
C VAL A 67 -3.62 8.51 -0.88
N LEU A 68 -4.61 8.91 -1.68
CA LEU A 68 -5.81 9.53 -1.15
C LEU A 68 -6.59 8.51 -0.31
N PRO A 69 -6.95 8.83 0.95
CA PRO A 69 -7.76 7.93 1.75
C PRO A 69 -9.10 7.66 1.05
N LYS A 70 -9.59 6.42 1.17
CA LYS A 70 -10.91 6.02 0.68
C LYS A 70 -11.11 6.12 -0.86
N THR A 71 -10.04 6.24 -1.65
CA THR A 71 -10.10 6.01 -3.11
C THR A 71 -10.03 4.54 -3.50
N MET A 72 -10.00 3.64 -2.51
CA MET A 72 -10.05 2.19 -2.70
C MET A 72 -11.49 1.71 -2.94
N VAL A 73 -11.64 0.40 -3.15
CA VAL A 73 -12.89 -0.24 -3.55
C VAL A 73 -14.08 0.17 -2.68
N HIS A 74 -15.18 0.54 -3.33
CA HIS A 74 -16.38 1.02 -2.65
C HIS A 74 -17.15 -0.12 -1.98
N LYS A 75 -17.59 0.12 -0.74
CA LYS A 75 -18.49 -0.75 0.02
C LYS A 75 -17.95 -2.18 0.22
N TYR A 76 -18.80 -3.05 0.76
CA TYR A 76 -18.53 -4.47 0.93
C TYR A 76 -18.77 -5.25 -0.38
N GLY A 77 -18.34 -6.51 -0.42
CA GLY A 77 -18.49 -7.39 -1.59
C GLY A 77 -17.28 -7.41 -2.53
N SER A 78 -16.21 -6.70 -2.17
CA SER A 78 -14.94 -6.71 -2.88
C SER A 78 -13.90 -7.49 -2.09
N TRP A 79 -13.22 -8.41 -2.77
CA TRP A 79 -12.26 -9.31 -2.16
C TRP A 79 -10.85 -9.01 -2.65
N TRP A 80 -9.86 -9.37 -1.83
CA TRP A 80 -8.45 -9.27 -2.22
C TRP A 80 -8.20 -10.12 -3.46
N ASN A 81 -7.54 -9.53 -4.46
CA ASN A 81 -7.02 -10.28 -5.59
C ASN A 81 -5.77 -11.04 -5.15
N VAL A 82 -5.96 -12.26 -4.66
CA VAL A 82 -4.86 -13.16 -4.31
C VAL A 82 -4.30 -13.73 -5.61
N GLY A 83 -3.19 -13.14 -6.07
CA GLY A 83 -2.54 -13.56 -7.30
C GLY A 83 -1.93 -14.96 -7.20
N VAL A 84 -1.73 -15.59 -8.35
CA VAL A 84 -0.88 -16.79 -8.48
C VAL A 84 0.55 -16.38 -8.79
N ALA A 85 1.49 -17.30 -8.60
CA ALA A 85 2.89 -17.10 -8.99
C ALA A 85 3.00 -16.67 -10.46
N GLN A 86 3.59 -15.50 -10.70
CA GLN A 86 3.74 -14.91 -12.03
C GLN A 86 4.97 -15.44 -12.78
N SER A 87 5.90 -16.08 -12.07
CA SER A 87 7.04 -16.80 -12.63
C SER A 87 7.11 -18.19 -11.99
N ALA A 88 7.17 -19.22 -12.82
CA ALA A 88 7.25 -20.62 -12.39
C ALA A 88 7.79 -21.50 -13.54
N LEU A 89 8.54 -22.54 -13.20
CA LEU A 89 8.99 -23.55 -14.17
C LEU A 89 7.81 -24.36 -14.71
N SER A 90 6.82 -24.65 -13.86
CA SER A 90 5.62 -25.41 -14.23
C SER A 90 4.80 -24.71 -15.31
N GLU A 91 4.57 -25.40 -16.42
CA GLU A 91 3.74 -24.91 -17.52
C GLU A 91 2.28 -24.70 -17.08
N ARG A 92 1.76 -25.58 -16.21
CA ARG A 92 0.41 -25.45 -15.63
C ARG A 92 0.24 -24.12 -14.90
N ILE A 93 1.23 -23.74 -14.09
CA ILE A 93 1.19 -22.49 -13.32
C ILE A 93 1.28 -21.28 -14.27
N ARG A 94 2.15 -21.34 -15.28
CA ARG A 94 2.25 -20.28 -16.29
C ARG A 94 0.93 -20.06 -17.05
N LYS A 95 0.22 -21.13 -17.43
CA LYS A 95 -1.11 -21.04 -18.06
C LYS A 95 -2.14 -20.40 -17.15
N VAL A 96 -2.16 -20.76 -15.86
CA VAL A 96 -3.09 -20.13 -14.88
C VAL A 96 -2.77 -18.65 -14.68
N ALA A 97 -1.48 -18.28 -14.60
CA ALA A 97 -1.06 -16.88 -14.50
C ALA A 97 -1.53 -16.06 -15.71
N GLN A 98 -1.36 -16.60 -16.92
CA GLN A 98 -1.84 -15.96 -18.15
C GLN A 98 -3.35 -15.73 -18.13
N MET A 99 -4.14 -16.77 -17.84
CA MET A 99 -5.60 -16.68 -17.76
C MET A 99 -6.06 -15.61 -16.74
N ILE A 100 -5.43 -15.55 -15.57
CA ILE A 100 -5.76 -14.56 -14.54
C ILE A 100 -5.42 -13.14 -15.01
N ASN A 101 -4.28 -12.95 -15.69
CA ASN A 101 -3.88 -11.65 -16.20
C ASN A 101 -4.82 -11.15 -17.32
N GLU A 102 -5.25 -12.04 -18.22
CA GLU A 102 -6.24 -11.72 -19.26
C GLU A 102 -7.58 -11.27 -18.68
N LYS A 103 -8.05 -11.92 -17.61
CA LYS A 103 -9.27 -11.50 -16.91
C LYS A 103 -9.08 -10.19 -16.16
N ARG A 104 -7.91 -9.99 -15.55
CA ARG A 104 -7.58 -8.76 -14.83
C ARG A 104 -7.54 -7.55 -15.76
N ALA A 105 -7.06 -7.71 -17.00
CA ALA A 105 -7.04 -6.65 -18.00
C ALA A 105 -8.44 -6.15 -18.40
N GLN A 106 -9.51 -6.86 -18.04
CA GLN A 106 -10.90 -6.46 -18.26
C GLN A 106 -11.47 -5.65 -17.08
N ALA A 107 -10.74 -5.56 -15.97
CA ALA A 107 -11.15 -4.76 -14.83
C ALA A 107 -11.01 -3.27 -15.14
N ARG A 108 -11.79 -2.45 -14.45
CA ARG A 108 -11.73 -0.99 -14.57
C ARG A 108 -10.37 -0.47 -14.09
N ASP A 109 -9.73 0.36 -14.91
CA ASP A 109 -8.59 1.16 -14.50
C ASP A 109 -9.07 2.32 -13.59
N TYR A 110 -8.40 2.47 -12.44
CA TYR A 110 -8.63 3.54 -11.46
C TYR A 110 -7.41 4.47 -11.41
#